data_AF-A0A7Z8Y3P3-F1
#
_entry.id   AF-A0A7Z8Y3P3-F1
#
_cell.length_a   1.000
_cell.length_b   1.000
_cell.length_c   1.000
_cell.angle_alpha   90.00
_cell.angle_beta   90.00
_cell.angle_gamma   90.00
#
_symmetry.space_group_name_H-M   'P 1'
#
loop_
_entity.id
_entity.type
_entity.pdbx_description
1 polymer ?
#
loop_
_entity_poly.entity_id
_entity_poly.type
_entity_poly.pdbx_seq_one_letter_code
_entity_poly.pdbx_strand_id
1 'polypeptide(L)'
;MWIEIDFITNVIGVRSDLEKLAVELLVPYRTREVADILAIPVMHPLHCFQSRVANVTRLGRTDDTAMRQLHASPIVLEHYIEEQLVAGDSREAQRVLRGLADFLQNDADGRRAHEVCRYDPMAILDRAAMDDRLDRRFRGFNIAGMTLRLRLGREMRRARTAFGRLFPPAPDAVNAS
;
A
#
# COMPACT_ATOMS: atom_id res chain seq x y z
N MET A 1 0.75 -31.04 -7.55
CA MET A 1 0.50 -29.61 -7.81
C MET A 1 1.78 -28.89 -7.49
N TRP A 2 2.45 -28.32 -8.50
CA TRP A 2 3.71 -27.60 -8.30
C TRP A 2 3.37 -26.11 -8.35
N ILE A 3 3.77 -25.37 -7.32
CA ILE A 3 3.69 -23.92 -7.30
C ILE A 3 5.06 -23.44 -7.77
N GLU A 4 5.11 -22.83 -8.94
CA GLU A 4 6.28 -22.12 -9.44
C GLU A 4 6.20 -20.68 -8.93
N ILE A 5 7.08 -20.33 -8.00
CA ILE A 5 7.21 -18.97 -7.46
C ILE A 5 8.49 -18.39 -8.09
N ASP A 6 8.33 -17.43 -8.98
CA ASP A 6 9.45 -16.77 -9.64
C ASP A 6 10.10 -15.77 -8.66
N PHE A 7 11.39 -15.97 -8.38
CA PHE A 7 12.09 -15.25 -7.33
C PHE A 7 12.75 -13.97 -7.85
N ILE A 8 12.62 -12.91 -7.07
CA ILE A 8 13.23 -11.59 -7.24
C ILE A 8 14.79 -11.64 -7.21
N THR A 9 15.39 -12.76 -6.83
CA THR A 9 16.82 -12.88 -6.52
C THR A 9 17.77 -12.98 -7.71
N ASN A 10 17.30 -13.10 -8.97
CA ASN A 10 18.19 -13.24 -10.14
C ASN A 10 17.91 -12.26 -11.28
N VAL A 11 17.38 -11.07 -10.99
CA VAL A 11 17.27 -10.02 -12.01
C VAL A 11 18.57 -9.22 -12.05
N ILE A 12 19.33 -9.39 -13.14
CA ILE A 12 20.53 -8.61 -13.46
C ILE A 12 20.17 -7.11 -13.43
N GLY A 13 20.81 -6.33 -12.55
CA GLY A 13 20.56 -4.88 -12.38
C GLY A 13 19.78 -4.48 -11.12
N VAL A 14 19.45 -5.42 -10.23
CA VAL A 14 18.77 -5.14 -8.96
C VAL A 14 19.72 -4.55 -7.91
N ARG A 15 19.32 -3.43 -7.30
CA ARG A 15 20.05 -2.75 -6.22
C ARG A 15 20.06 -3.62 -4.95
N SER A 16 21.14 -3.56 -4.18
CA SER A 16 21.34 -4.31 -2.93
C SER A 16 20.40 -3.93 -1.77
N ASP A 17 19.52 -2.95 -1.96
CA ASP A 17 18.50 -2.55 -0.98
C ASP A 17 17.19 -3.35 -1.13
N LEU A 18 17.03 -4.18 -2.17
CA LEU A 18 15.80 -4.92 -2.41
C LEU A 18 15.49 -6.00 -1.36
N GLU A 19 16.50 -6.55 -0.69
CA GLU A 19 16.30 -7.48 0.44
C GLU A 19 15.54 -6.81 1.59
N LYS A 20 15.71 -5.50 1.79
CA LYS A 20 14.96 -4.71 2.79
C LYS A 20 13.50 -4.46 2.38
N LEU A 21 13.16 -4.80 1.14
CA LEU A 21 11.81 -4.66 0.57
C LEU A 21 11.09 -6.01 0.50
N ALA A 22 11.71 -7.07 1.04
CA ALA A 22 11.15 -8.40 1.14
C ALA A 22 10.75 -8.74 2.59
N VAL A 23 9.78 -9.65 2.72
CA VAL A 23 9.40 -10.30 3.99
C VAL A 23 9.41 -11.80 3.77
N GLU A 24 9.56 -12.58 4.82
CA GLU A 24 9.55 -14.04 4.73
C GLU A 24 8.13 -14.58 4.88
N LEU A 25 7.69 -15.34 3.88
CA LEU A 25 6.50 -16.19 3.99
C LEU A 25 6.94 -17.54 4.56
N LEU A 26 6.49 -17.85 5.77
CA LEU A 26 6.76 -19.12 6.44
C LEU A 26 5.73 -20.16 6.03
N VAL A 27 6.14 -21.13 5.21
CA VAL A 27 5.28 -22.21 4.71
C VAL A 27 5.59 -23.51 5.44
N PRO A 28 4.68 -24.02 6.29
CA PRO A 28 4.88 -25.34 6.88
C PRO A 28 4.79 -26.40 5.77
N TYR A 29 5.76 -27.30 5.72
CA TYR A 29 5.75 -28.44 4.80
C TYR A 29 5.93 -29.74 5.57
N ARG A 30 5.37 -30.81 5.00
CA ARG A 30 5.48 -32.16 5.56
C ARG A 30 5.73 -33.14 4.45
N THR A 31 6.84 -33.86 4.55
CA THR A 31 7.14 -35.05 3.75
C THR A 31 6.83 -36.30 4.58
N ARG A 32 7.05 -37.50 4.01
CA ARG A 32 6.91 -38.75 4.78
C ARG A 32 7.92 -38.86 5.92
N GLU A 33 9.02 -38.11 5.87
CA GLU A 33 10.17 -38.25 6.75
C GLU A 33 10.35 -37.04 7.67
N VAL A 34 9.92 -35.84 7.27
CA VAL A 34 10.16 -34.58 7.99
C VAL A 34 8.93 -33.68 7.97
N ALA A 35 8.70 -32.97 9.07
CA ALA A 35 7.83 -31.79 9.13
C ALA A 35 8.68 -30.58 9.53
N ASP A 36 8.64 -29.51 8.74
CA ASP A 36 9.53 -28.37 8.89
C ASP A 36 8.93 -27.11 8.23
N ILE A 37 9.61 -25.95 8.33
CA ILE A 37 9.16 -24.65 7.80
C ILE A 37 10.09 -24.19 6.68
N LEU A 38 9.51 -23.88 5.52
CA LEU A 38 10.22 -23.23 4.42
C LEU A 38 10.00 -21.71 4.50
N ALA A 39 11.06 -20.93 4.70
CA ALA A 39 11.02 -19.47 4.63
C ALA A 39 11.23 -19.01 3.18
N ILE A 40 10.21 -18.40 2.59
CA ILE A 40 10.21 -17.93 1.20
C ILE A 40 10.26 -16.40 1.19
N PRO A 41 11.32 -15.76 0.67
CA PRO A 41 11.34 -14.30 0.55
C PRO A 41 10.32 -13.84 -0.50
N VAL A 42 9.40 -12.97 -0.10
CA VAL A 42 8.38 -12.38 -0.96
C VAL A 42 8.39 -10.86 -0.85
N MET A 43 7.85 -10.16 -1.84
CA MET A 43 7.75 -8.69 -1.81
C MET A 43 6.90 -8.23 -0.61
N HIS A 44 7.39 -7.24 0.13
CA HIS A 44 6.71 -6.69 1.30
C HIS A 44 5.28 -6.21 0.94
N PRO A 45 4.26 -6.50 1.75
CA PRO A 45 2.85 -6.19 1.43
C PRO A 45 2.57 -4.73 1.05
N LEU A 46 3.23 -3.78 1.71
CA LEU A 46 3.15 -2.35 1.36
C LEU A 46 3.58 -2.08 -0.10
N HIS A 47 4.70 -2.66 -0.56
CA HIS A 47 5.18 -2.49 -1.92
C HIS A 47 4.30 -3.23 -2.94
N CYS A 48 3.75 -4.38 -2.55
CA CYS A 48 2.74 -5.07 -3.35
C CYS A 48 1.52 -4.16 -3.60
N PHE A 49 0.98 -3.54 -2.54
CA PHE A 49 -0.11 -2.59 -2.65
C PHE A 49 0.24 -1.40 -3.54
N GLN A 50 1.38 -0.76 -3.32
CA GLN A 50 1.86 0.37 -4.14
C GLN A 50 1.95 0.02 -5.63
N SER A 51 2.55 -1.14 -5.95
CA SER A 51 2.66 -1.65 -7.32
C SER A 51 1.30 -1.91 -7.96
N ARG A 52 0.35 -2.51 -7.23
CA ARG A 52 -1.00 -2.79 -7.77
C ARG A 52 -1.77 -1.49 -8.06
N VAL A 53 -1.66 -0.49 -7.20
CA VAL A 53 -2.26 0.83 -7.47
C VAL A 53 -1.65 1.44 -8.73
N ALA A 54 -0.31 1.50 -8.82
CA ALA A 54 0.39 2.07 -9.98
C ALA A 54 0.05 1.35 -11.30
N ASN A 55 -0.10 0.01 -11.28
CA ASN A 55 -0.51 -0.75 -12.46
C ASN A 55 -1.87 -0.29 -13.02
N VAL A 56 -2.81 0.06 -12.14
CA VAL A 56 -4.15 0.50 -12.55
C VAL A 56 -4.15 2.00 -12.89
N THR A 57 -3.55 2.85 -12.04
CA THR A 57 -3.62 4.31 -12.19
C THR A 57 -2.72 4.87 -13.28
N ARG A 58 -1.54 4.28 -13.47
CA ARG A 58 -0.49 4.74 -14.41
C ARG A 58 -0.47 3.93 -15.69
N LEU A 59 -0.52 2.59 -15.58
CA LEU A 59 -0.40 1.69 -16.74
C LEU A 59 -1.76 1.29 -17.33
N GLY A 60 -2.88 1.67 -16.70
CA GLY A 60 -4.22 1.36 -17.20
C GLY A 60 -4.54 -0.14 -17.24
N ARG A 61 -3.85 -0.97 -16.45
CA ARG A 61 -4.08 -2.42 -16.42
C ARG A 61 -5.35 -2.75 -15.64
N THR A 62 -6.47 -2.82 -16.34
CA THR A 62 -7.80 -3.03 -15.75
C THR A 62 -8.41 -4.41 -16.08
N ASP A 63 -7.60 -5.37 -16.53
CA ASP A 63 -8.05 -6.74 -16.71
C ASP A 63 -8.50 -7.38 -15.38
N ASP A 64 -9.33 -8.42 -15.48
CA ASP A 64 -9.91 -9.11 -14.32
C ASP A 64 -8.87 -9.56 -13.29
N THR A 65 -7.69 -9.99 -13.75
CA THR A 65 -6.63 -10.46 -12.86
C THR A 65 -6.00 -9.28 -12.13
N ALA A 66 -5.65 -8.21 -12.84
CA ALA A 66 -5.11 -7.00 -12.24
C ALA A 66 -6.06 -6.39 -11.20
N MET A 67 -7.36 -6.34 -11.50
CA MET A 67 -8.36 -5.83 -10.57
C MET A 67 -8.54 -6.72 -9.34
N ARG A 68 -8.57 -8.05 -9.51
CA ARG A 68 -8.59 -8.98 -8.36
C ARG A 68 -7.38 -8.82 -7.46
N GLN A 69 -6.19 -8.68 -8.05
CA GLN A 69 -4.96 -8.47 -7.29
C GLN A 69 -4.95 -7.11 -6.58
N LEU A 70 -5.45 -6.05 -7.21
CA LEU A 70 -5.63 -4.75 -6.56
C LEU A 70 -6.60 -4.83 -5.39
N HIS A 71 -7.68 -5.60 -5.50
CA HIS A 71 -8.65 -5.76 -4.41
C HIS A 71 -8.11 -6.60 -3.26
N ALA A 72 -7.25 -7.58 -3.54
CA ALA A 72 -6.62 -8.41 -2.52
C ALA A 72 -5.50 -7.66 -1.77
N SER A 73 -4.73 -6.81 -2.45
CA SER A 73 -3.53 -6.20 -1.87
C SER A 73 -3.74 -5.36 -0.60
N PRO A 74 -4.79 -4.53 -0.43
CA PRO A 74 -5.01 -3.82 0.84
C PRO A 74 -5.42 -4.76 1.98
N ILE A 75 -6.09 -5.89 1.68
CA ILE A 75 -6.47 -6.90 2.67
C ILE A 75 -5.22 -7.62 3.20
N VAL A 76 -4.32 -7.99 2.28
CA VAL A 76 -3.02 -8.60 2.64
C VAL A 76 -2.17 -7.63 3.46
N LEU A 77 -2.13 -6.35 3.07
CA LEU A 77 -1.42 -5.31 3.84
C LEU A 77 -1.96 -5.17 5.27
N GLU A 78 -3.27 -5.19 5.43
CA GLU A 78 -3.90 -5.12 6.74
C GLU A 78 -3.59 -6.36 7.60
N HIS A 79 -3.69 -7.56 7.05
CA HIS A 79 -3.34 -8.79 7.76
C HIS A 79 -1.86 -8.79 8.17
N TYR A 80 -0.97 -8.29 7.32
CA TYR A 80 0.43 -8.15 7.70
C TYR A 80 0.61 -7.23 8.90
N ILE A 81 -0.06 -6.06 8.92
CA ILE A 81 0.00 -5.14 10.08
C ILE A 81 -0.52 -5.84 11.34
N GLU A 82 -1.63 -6.56 11.23
CA GLU A 82 -2.21 -7.36 12.31
C GLU A 82 -1.22 -8.40 12.86
N GLU A 83 -0.57 -9.17 11.98
CA GLU A 83 0.43 -10.17 12.36
C GLU A 83 1.60 -9.55 13.12
N GLN A 84 2.09 -8.37 12.69
CA GLN A 84 3.16 -7.67 13.40
C GLN A 84 2.70 -7.19 14.80
N LEU A 85 1.45 -6.72 14.93
CA LEU A 85 0.89 -6.32 16.21
C LEU A 85 0.71 -7.51 17.16
N VAL A 86 0.25 -8.66 16.65
CA VAL A 86 0.13 -9.91 17.42
C VAL A 86 1.51 -10.40 17.87
N ALA A 87 2.52 -10.30 17.02
CA ALA A 87 3.90 -10.67 17.34
C ALA A 87 4.60 -9.68 18.30
N GLY A 88 3.95 -8.57 18.66
CA GLY A 88 4.53 -7.52 19.49
C GLY A 88 5.50 -6.58 18.74
N ASP A 89 5.67 -6.75 17.43
CA ASP A 89 6.46 -5.85 16.58
C ASP A 89 5.67 -4.59 16.20
N SER A 90 5.34 -3.81 17.23
CA SER A 90 4.68 -2.52 17.05
C SER A 90 5.53 -1.53 16.23
N ARG A 91 6.85 -1.71 16.18
CA ARG A 91 7.74 -0.83 15.42
C ARG A 91 7.53 -1.01 13.92
N GLU A 92 7.47 -2.26 13.48
CA GLU A 92 7.19 -2.63 12.10
C GLU A 92 5.79 -2.18 11.68
N ALA A 93 4.77 -2.51 12.48
CA ALA A 93 3.40 -2.05 12.23
C ALA A 93 3.32 -0.52 12.03
N GLN A 94 3.95 0.25 12.93
CA GLN A 94 4.02 1.70 12.81
C GLN A 94 4.79 2.17 11.56
N ARG A 95 5.87 1.49 11.17
CA ARG A 95 6.63 1.79 9.95
C ARG A 95 5.74 1.62 8.71
N VAL A 96 5.00 0.53 8.64
CA VAL A 96 4.07 0.25 7.54
C VAL A 96 2.95 1.28 7.48
N LEU A 97 2.33 1.62 8.62
CA LEU A 97 1.27 2.63 8.68
C LEU A 97 1.74 4.01 8.22
N ARG A 98 2.96 4.43 8.61
CA ARG A 98 3.58 5.66 8.11
C ARG A 98 3.84 5.60 6.61
N GLY A 99 4.37 4.47 6.11
CA GLY A 99 4.62 4.27 4.68
C GLY A 99 3.34 4.29 3.85
N LEU A 100 2.25 3.70 4.35
CA LEU A 100 0.93 3.77 3.72
C LEU A 100 0.43 5.22 3.67
N ALA A 101 0.47 5.94 4.80
CA ALA A 101 0.02 7.33 4.85
C ALA A 101 0.83 8.23 3.91
N ASP A 102 2.16 8.08 3.89
CA ASP A 102 3.04 8.82 3.00
C ASP A 102 2.71 8.56 1.53
N PHE A 103 2.53 7.28 1.15
CA PHE A 103 2.12 6.91 -0.20
C PHE A 103 0.77 7.56 -0.60
N LEU A 104 -0.25 7.43 0.25
CA LEU A 104 -1.58 8.01 -0.03
C LEU A 104 -1.56 9.55 -0.09
N GLN A 105 -0.60 10.20 0.58
CA GLN A 105 -0.49 11.65 0.65
C GLN A 105 0.33 12.22 -0.51
N ASN A 106 1.52 11.66 -0.73
CA ASN A 106 2.59 12.29 -1.49
C ASN A 106 2.86 11.63 -2.85
N ASP A 107 2.51 10.37 -3.03
CA ASP A 107 2.69 9.67 -4.30
C ASP A 107 1.59 10.01 -5.33
N ALA A 108 1.96 10.11 -6.61
CA ALA A 108 1.02 10.47 -7.68
C ALA A 108 -0.07 9.42 -7.88
N ASP A 109 0.29 8.14 -7.81
CA ASP A 109 -0.63 7.01 -7.90
C ASP A 109 -1.36 6.79 -6.58
N GLY A 110 -0.63 6.89 -5.46
CA GLY A 110 -1.20 6.74 -4.12
C GLY A 110 -2.33 7.72 -3.82
N ARG A 111 -2.23 8.99 -4.28
CA ARG A 111 -3.33 9.97 -4.15
C ARG A 111 -4.63 9.53 -4.83
N ARG A 112 -4.54 8.70 -5.87
CA ARG A 112 -5.67 8.18 -6.65
C ARG A 112 -6.11 6.78 -6.20
N ALA A 113 -5.46 6.18 -5.20
CA ALA A 113 -5.80 4.83 -4.74
C ALA A 113 -7.28 4.70 -4.33
N HIS A 114 -7.87 5.74 -3.75
CA HIS A 114 -9.29 5.79 -3.37
C HIS A 114 -10.27 5.79 -4.56
N GLU A 115 -9.80 6.06 -5.77
CA GLU A 115 -10.61 6.04 -7.00
C GLU A 115 -10.67 4.64 -7.62
N VAL A 116 -9.65 3.81 -7.38
CA VAL A 116 -9.46 2.51 -8.04
C VAL A 116 -9.65 1.32 -7.10
N CYS A 117 -9.41 1.49 -5.80
CA CYS A 117 -9.63 0.44 -4.83
C CYS A 117 -11.12 0.31 -4.51
N ARG A 118 -11.60 -0.94 -4.39
CA ARG A 118 -12.98 -1.22 -3.96
C ARG A 118 -13.31 -0.63 -2.59
N TYR A 119 -12.33 -0.66 -1.69
CA TYR A 119 -12.41 -0.05 -0.37
C TYR A 119 -11.30 0.97 -0.22
N ASP A 120 -11.62 2.11 0.38
CA ASP A 120 -10.66 3.18 0.60
C ASP A 120 -9.51 2.69 1.50
N PRO A 121 -8.25 2.70 1.02
CA PRO A 121 -7.10 2.26 1.81
C PRO A 121 -6.89 3.09 3.09
N MET A 122 -7.46 4.29 3.17
CA MET A 122 -7.45 5.10 4.40
C MET A 122 -8.15 4.38 5.57
N ALA A 123 -9.07 3.45 5.29
CA ALA A 123 -9.77 2.68 6.32
C ALA A 123 -8.82 1.82 7.19
N ILE A 124 -7.64 1.45 6.66
CA ILE A 124 -6.60 0.75 7.43
C ILE A 124 -6.05 1.66 8.53
N LEU A 125 -5.84 2.95 8.22
CA LEU A 125 -5.40 3.95 9.21
C LEU A 125 -6.49 4.21 10.25
N ASP A 126 -7.75 4.30 9.82
CA ASP A 126 -8.88 4.50 10.74
C ASP A 126 -9.02 3.34 11.73
N ARG A 127 -8.82 2.08 11.29
CA ARG A 127 -8.82 0.91 12.18
C ARG A 127 -7.61 0.91 13.12
N ALA A 128 -6.42 1.19 12.62
CA ALA A 128 -5.22 1.30 13.45
C ALA A 128 -5.32 2.40 14.52
N ALA A 129 -6.09 3.47 14.27
CA ALA A 129 -6.35 4.51 15.28
C ALA A 129 -7.09 3.97 16.52
N MET A 130 -7.80 2.86 16.40
CA MET A 130 -8.59 2.24 17.48
C MET A 130 -7.90 1.04 18.12
N ASP A 131 -6.71 0.65 17.63
CA ASP A 131 -6.04 -0.57 18.10
C ASP A 131 -5.20 -0.32 19.36
N ASP A 132 -5.62 -0.86 20.50
CA ASP A 132 -4.93 -0.63 21.78
C ASP A 132 -3.54 -1.26 21.88
N ARG A 133 -3.14 -2.13 20.96
CA ARG A 133 -1.76 -2.67 20.87
C ARG A 133 -0.78 -1.62 20.34
N LEU A 134 -1.26 -0.57 19.69
CA LEU A 134 -0.43 0.57 19.28
C LEU A 134 -0.31 1.59 20.41
N ASP A 135 0.90 2.15 20.55
CA ASP A 135 1.19 3.20 21.52
C ASP A 135 0.15 4.34 21.44
N ARG A 136 -0.33 4.78 22.61
CA ARG A 136 -1.38 5.78 22.73
C ARG A 136 -0.98 7.11 22.08
N ARG A 137 0.30 7.51 22.16
CA ARG A 137 0.79 8.74 21.52
C ARG A 137 0.88 8.56 20.01
N PHE A 138 1.29 7.38 19.54
CA PHE A 138 1.27 7.06 18.12
C PHE A 138 -0.15 7.17 17.55
N ARG A 139 -1.16 6.57 18.19
CA ARG A 139 -2.55 6.71 17.77
C ARG A 139 -3.05 8.15 17.81
N GLY A 140 -2.89 8.82 18.95
CA GLY A 140 -3.45 10.14 19.21
C GLY A 140 -2.82 11.28 18.43
N PHE A 141 -1.51 11.23 18.14
CA PHE A 141 -0.80 12.30 17.43
C PHE A 141 -0.42 11.93 16.00
N ASN A 142 0.17 10.74 15.80
CA ASN A 142 0.69 10.36 14.49
C ASN A 142 -0.45 9.94 13.56
N ILE A 143 -1.27 8.95 13.95
CA ILE A 143 -2.37 8.49 13.09
C ILE A 143 -3.38 9.60 12.88
N ALA A 144 -3.82 10.28 13.94
CA ALA A 144 -4.74 11.42 13.81
C ALA A 144 -4.20 12.50 12.85
N GLY A 145 -2.91 12.86 12.97
CA GLY A 145 -2.27 13.84 12.09
C GLY A 145 -2.16 13.37 10.64
N MET A 146 -1.85 12.09 10.41
CA MET A 146 -1.81 11.48 9.06
C MET A 146 -3.20 11.49 8.41
N THR A 147 -4.22 11.04 9.14
CA THR A 147 -5.61 10.99 8.65
C THR A 147 -6.16 12.39 8.36
N LEU A 148 -5.89 13.38 9.22
CA LEU A 148 -6.27 14.77 8.98
C LEU A 148 -5.64 15.32 7.69
N ARG A 149 -4.33 15.12 7.50
CA ARG A 149 -3.61 15.57 6.30
C ARG A 149 -4.16 14.92 5.03
N LEU A 150 -4.49 13.63 5.07
CA LEU A 150 -5.09 12.93 3.95
C LEU A 150 -6.48 13.48 3.59
N ARG A 151 -7.33 13.70 4.59
CA ARG A 151 -8.68 14.26 4.40
C ARG A 151 -8.63 15.67 3.81
N LEU A 152 -7.85 16.56 4.41
CA LEU A 152 -7.64 17.92 3.92
C LEU A 152 -7.04 17.92 2.50
N GLY A 153 -6.05 17.07 2.24
CA GLY A 153 -5.43 16.95 0.92
C GLY A 153 -6.45 16.54 -0.15
N ARG A 154 -7.36 15.62 0.16
CA ARG A 154 -8.44 15.21 -0.76
C ARG A 154 -9.45 16.32 -0.98
N GLU A 155 -9.87 17.01 0.07
CA GLU A 155 -10.81 18.13 -0.02
C GLU A 155 -10.25 19.26 -0.87
N MET A 156 -8.99 19.67 -0.64
CA MET A 156 -8.31 20.69 -1.42
C MET A 156 -8.20 20.31 -2.91
N ARG A 157 -7.92 19.03 -3.21
CA ARG A 157 -7.91 18.55 -4.60
C ARG A 157 -9.29 18.63 -5.25
N ARG A 158 -10.34 18.20 -4.54
CA ARG A 158 -11.74 18.31 -5.02
C ARG A 158 -12.13 19.76 -5.27
N ALA A 159 -11.79 20.68 -4.35
CA ALA A 159 -12.05 22.10 -4.49
C ALA A 159 -11.31 22.69 -5.71
N ARG A 160 -10.04 22.34 -5.93
CA ARG A 160 -9.27 22.78 -7.11
C ARG A 160 -9.87 22.27 -8.42
N THR A 161 -10.29 21.00 -8.47
CA THR A 161 -10.96 20.45 -9.65
C THR A 161 -12.31 21.12 -9.90
N ALA A 162 -13.11 21.36 -8.85
CA ALA A 162 -14.38 22.06 -8.96
C ALA A 162 -14.19 23.51 -9.43
N PHE A 163 -13.23 24.23 -8.87
CA PHE A 163 -12.88 25.59 -9.27
C PHE A 163 -12.43 25.65 -10.73
N GLY A 164 -11.53 24.75 -11.16
CA GLY A 164 -11.10 24.69 -12.57
C GLY A 164 -12.21 24.32 -13.55
N ARG A 165 -13.25 23.61 -13.12
CA ARG A 165 -14.46 23.36 -13.92
C ARG A 165 -15.38 24.58 -14.02
N LEU A 166 -15.49 25.35 -12.94
CA LEU A 166 -16.31 26.57 -12.89
C LEU A 166 -15.64 27.73 -13.62
N PHE A 167 -14.31 27.77 -13.64
CA PHE A 167 -13.49 28.78 -14.29
C PHE A 167 -12.44 28.12 -15.19
N PRO A 168 -12.85 27.55 -16.35
CA PRO A 168 -11.90 26.99 -17.29
C PRO A 168 -10.96 28.09 -17.81
N PRO A 169 -9.66 27.79 -18.03
CA PRO A 169 -8.76 28.75 -18.65
C PRO A 169 -9.27 29.13 -20.05
N ALA A 170 -9.06 30.39 -20.45
CA ALA A 170 -9.46 30.87 -21.77
C ALA A 170 -8.80 30.03 -22.89
N PRO A 171 -9.52 29.74 -23.98
CA PRO A 171 -9.06 28.81 -25.04
C PRO A 171 -7.72 29.20 -25.68
N ASP A 172 -7.33 30.48 -25.60
CA ASP A 172 -6.13 31.01 -26.26
C ASP A 172 -4.84 30.89 -25.42
N ALA A 173 -4.93 30.42 -24.17
CA ALA A 173 -3.75 30.30 -23.29
C ALA A 173 -2.91 29.03 -23.52
N VAL A 174 -3.32 28.13 -24.43
CA VAL A 174 -2.69 26.80 -24.61
C VAL A 174 -1.71 26.75 -25.79
N ASN A 175 -1.70 27.76 -26.68
CA ASN A 175 -0.90 27.77 -27.91
C ASN A 175 0.23 28.82 -27.92
N ALA A 176 0.76 29.20 -26.77
CA ALA A 176 1.96 30.02 -26.66
C ALA A 176 3.08 29.20 -25.98
N SER A 177 3.70 28.30 -26.74
CA SER A 177 4.99 27.67 -26.42
C SER A 177 5.67 27.26 -27.71
#